data_AF-A0A1H7SX08-F1
#
_entry.id   AF-A0A1H7SX08-F1
#
_cell.length_a   1.000
_cell.length_b   1.000
_cell.length_c   1.000
_cell.angle_alpha   90.00
_cell.angle_beta   90.00
_cell.angle_gamma   90.00
#
_symmetry.space_group_name_H-M   'P 1'
#
loop_
_entity.id
_entity.type
_entity.pdbx_description
1 polymer ?
#
loop_
_entity_poly.entity_id
_entity_poly.type
_entity_poly.pdbx_seq_one_letter_code
_entity_poly.pdbx_strand_id
1 'polypeptide(L)'
;MLIQLTVKNWRSVRDEQTFSLVKAKGGELTESNTFNPETPATGDLLRSAAIYGPNAAGKSNLINALRTMTEIVIGSANPQPGNEIPVKPFILDSRTEKEPTEFEVVFSAKQVRYQYGFSATKERIITEWLIAYPNGRAQSWFTREWKSESQNYDWSFGSSFSGQKQVWQESTLSNALFLSIATKLNSKQLKPVFNWFKYTLRFSSVAGWTPNHTASQCETTEQKARVLDFLRAADLGKR
;
A
#
# COMPACT_ATOMS: atom_id res chain seq x y z
N MET A 1 -7.07 3.78 -4.89
CA MET A 1 -7.27 2.49 -5.57
C MET A 1 -5.94 1.75 -5.65
N LEU A 2 -5.89 0.47 -5.27
CA LEU A 2 -4.69 -0.36 -5.45
C LEU A 2 -4.50 -0.68 -6.94
N ILE A 3 -3.26 -0.65 -7.44
CA ILE A 3 -2.91 -1.02 -8.82
C ILE A 3 -1.99 -2.24 -8.81
N GLN A 4 -0.90 -2.17 -8.04
CA GLN A 4 0.05 -3.26 -7.87
C GLN A 4 0.53 -3.33 -6.42
N LEU A 5 0.86 -4.55 -6.00
CA LEU A 5 1.60 -4.86 -4.79
C LEU A 5 2.79 -5.72 -5.19
N THR A 6 3.98 -5.30 -4.78
CA THR A 6 5.22 -6.06 -4.94
C THR A 6 5.79 -6.35 -3.56
N VAL A 7 6.26 -7.57 -3.34
CA VAL A 7 6.89 -7.98 -2.08
C VAL A 7 8.06 -8.91 -2.37
N LYS A 8 9.14 -8.78 -1.61
CA LYS A 8 10.32 -9.64 -1.67
C LYS A 8 10.78 -9.97 -0.26
N ASN A 9 11.33 -11.17 -0.09
CA ASN A 9 11.87 -11.66 1.18
C ASN A 9 10.88 -11.50 2.36
N TRP A 10 9.69 -12.09 2.22
CA TRP A 10 8.59 -12.03 3.19
C TRP A 10 7.97 -13.41 3.43
N ARG A 11 8.16 -13.95 4.63
CA ARG A 11 7.60 -15.24 5.08
C ARG A 11 7.88 -16.39 4.11
N SER A 12 6.90 -16.76 3.28
CA SER A 12 7.01 -17.84 2.29
C SER A 12 7.44 -17.34 0.90
N VAL A 13 7.65 -16.04 0.74
CA VAL A 13 8.04 -15.38 -0.51
C VAL A 13 9.51 -15.02 -0.40
N ARG A 14 10.38 -15.80 -1.07
CA ARG A 14 11.82 -15.51 -1.11
C ARG A 14 12.11 -14.41 -2.13
N ASP A 15 11.80 -14.70 -3.37
CA ASP A 15 12.05 -13.82 -4.52
C ASP A 15 10.89 -12.83 -4.70
N GLU A 16 11.13 -11.79 -5.50
CA GLU A 16 10.12 -10.76 -5.76
C GLU A 16 8.85 -11.35 -6.39
N GLN A 17 7.69 -10.97 -5.84
CA GLN A 17 6.38 -11.33 -6.39
C GLN A 17 5.50 -10.10 -6.51
N THR A 18 4.85 -9.97 -7.67
CA THR A 18 3.96 -8.85 -7.98
C THR A 18 2.54 -9.34 -8.23
N PHE A 19 1.60 -8.77 -7.47
CA PHE A 19 0.17 -8.87 -7.72
C PHE A 19 -0.31 -7.61 -8.42
N SER A 20 -0.94 -7.75 -9.60
CA SER A 20 -1.38 -6.63 -10.42
C SER A 20 -2.88 -6.69 -10.73
N LEU A 21 -3.52 -5.53 -10.59
CA LEU A 21 -4.91 -5.29 -11.01
C LEU A 21 -4.98 -4.52 -12.34
N VAL A 22 -3.88 -4.39 -13.07
CA VAL A 22 -3.90 -3.79 -14.41
C VAL A 22 -4.65 -4.73 -15.36
N LYS A 23 -5.58 -4.20 -16.13
CA LYS A 23 -6.33 -4.99 -17.13
C LYS A 23 -5.34 -5.58 -18.14
N ALA A 24 -5.40 -6.90 -18.32
CA ALA A 24 -4.63 -7.59 -19.35
C ALA A 24 -5.18 -7.29 -20.75
N LYS A 25 -4.43 -7.66 -21.81
CA LYS A 25 -4.87 -7.45 -23.20
C LYS A 25 -6.11 -8.27 -23.59
N GLY A 26 -6.47 -9.30 -22.81
CA GLY A 26 -7.63 -10.15 -23.06
C GLY A 26 -8.96 -9.41 -22.91
N GLY A 27 -9.98 -9.86 -23.65
CA GLY A 27 -11.32 -9.28 -23.64
C GLY A 27 -12.27 -9.85 -22.58
N GLU A 28 -11.88 -10.90 -21.87
CA GLU A 28 -12.73 -11.60 -20.90
C GLU A 28 -13.22 -10.67 -19.79
N LEU A 29 -14.53 -10.72 -19.51
CA LEU A 29 -15.19 -9.93 -18.46
C LEU A 29 -14.90 -8.42 -18.53
N THR A 30 -14.55 -7.88 -19.70
CA THR A 30 -14.21 -6.46 -19.85
C THR A 30 -15.34 -5.56 -19.38
N GLU A 31 -16.59 -5.86 -19.76
CA GLU A 31 -17.75 -5.03 -19.41
C GLU A 31 -18.08 -5.08 -17.91
N SER A 32 -17.86 -6.24 -17.26
CA SER A 32 -18.32 -6.50 -15.90
C SER A 32 -17.24 -6.35 -14.82
N ASN A 33 -15.97 -6.61 -15.13
CA ASN A 33 -14.86 -6.60 -14.16
C ASN A 33 -13.76 -5.57 -14.47
N THR A 34 -13.99 -4.62 -15.37
CA THR A 34 -12.99 -3.55 -15.63
C THR A 34 -13.57 -2.16 -15.45
N PHE A 35 -12.72 -1.18 -15.15
CA PHE A 35 -13.08 0.23 -15.08
C PHE A 35 -11.86 1.11 -15.35
N ASN A 36 -12.11 2.35 -15.78
CA ASN A 36 -11.07 3.36 -15.91
C ASN A 36 -10.99 4.17 -14.59
N PRO A 37 -9.82 4.28 -13.94
CA PRO A 37 -9.67 5.00 -12.68
C PRO A 37 -9.59 6.53 -12.84
N GLU A 38 -9.79 7.06 -14.05
CA GLU A 38 -9.65 8.49 -14.40
C GLU A 38 -8.32 9.10 -13.92
N THR A 39 -7.30 8.25 -13.81
CA THR A 39 -5.96 8.62 -13.35
C THR A 39 -5.04 8.62 -14.57
N PRO A 40 -4.35 9.74 -14.87
CA PRO A 40 -3.50 9.84 -16.05
C PRO A 40 -2.49 8.69 -16.17
N ALA A 41 -2.29 8.21 -17.40
CA ALA A 41 -1.32 7.15 -17.76
C ALA A 41 -1.40 5.85 -16.93
N THR A 42 -2.55 5.53 -16.35
CA THR A 42 -2.75 4.31 -15.54
C THR A 42 -3.38 3.15 -16.32
N GLY A 43 -4.16 3.43 -17.36
CA GLY A 43 -4.92 2.43 -18.11
C GLY A 43 -6.12 1.89 -17.32
N ASP A 44 -6.82 0.92 -17.91
CA ASP A 44 -7.95 0.25 -17.26
C ASP A 44 -7.47 -0.71 -16.17
N LEU A 45 -8.26 -0.84 -15.11
CA LEU A 45 -8.00 -1.72 -13.97
C LEU A 45 -9.13 -2.73 -13.77
N LEU A 46 -8.82 -3.82 -13.07
CA LEU A 46 -9.77 -4.83 -12.64
C LEU A 46 -10.54 -4.37 -11.39
N ARG A 47 -11.87 -4.58 -11.37
CA ARG A 47 -12.72 -4.31 -10.19
C ARG A 47 -12.49 -5.32 -9.07
N SER A 48 -12.21 -6.56 -9.44
CA SER A 48 -12.00 -7.68 -8.53
C SER A 48 -11.01 -8.69 -9.10
N ALA A 49 -10.35 -9.42 -8.20
CA ALA A 49 -9.45 -10.51 -8.54
C ALA A 49 -9.53 -11.59 -7.46
N ALA A 50 -9.33 -12.84 -7.87
CA ALA A 50 -9.29 -14.00 -7.00
C ALA A 50 -7.93 -14.70 -7.14
N ILE A 51 -7.36 -15.13 -6.01
CA ILE A 51 -6.07 -15.80 -5.96
C ILE A 51 -6.32 -17.27 -5.58
N TYR A 52 -6.09 -18.16 -6.53
CA TYR A 52 -6.23 -19.60 -6.35
C TYR A 52 -4.87 -20.28 -6.23
N GLY A 53 -4.85 -21.44 -5.59
CA GLY A 53 -3.65 -22.25 -5.47
C GLY A 53 -3.74 -23.24 -4.32
N PRO A 54 -2.81 -24.20 -4.23
CA PRO A 54 -2.77 -25.21 -3.19
C PRO A 54 -2.71 -24.63 -1.77
N ASN A 55 -3.03 -25.45 -0.77
CA ASN A 55 -2.78 -25.09 0.62
C ASN A 55 -1.28 -24.79 0.84
N ALA A 56 -0.98 -23.86 1.74
CA ALA A 56 0.38 -23.38 2.01
C ALA A 56 1.15 -22.71 0.84
N ALA A 57 0.54 -22.50 -0.33
CA ALA A 57 1.17 -21.82 -1.47
C ALA A 57 1.43 -20.30 -1.27
N GLY A 58 1.27 -19.76 -0.06
CA GLY A 58 1.59 -18.36 0.24
C GLY A 58 0.49 -17.33 -0.09
N LYS A 59 -0.70 -17.74 -0.55
CA LYS A 59 -1.82 -16.83 -0.88
C LYS A 59 -2.14 -15.82 0.23
N SER A 60 -2.31 -16.32 1.45
CA SER A 60 -2.57 -15.47 2.62
C SER A 60 -1.36 -14.60 2.97
N ASN A 61 -0.13 -15.04 2.68
CA ASN A 61 1.08 -14.25 2.94
C ASN A 61 1.19 -13.03 2.03
N LEU A 62 0.71 -13.10 0.79
CA LEU A 62 0.62 -11.93 -0.09
C LEU A 62 -0.34 -10.86 0.48
N ILE A 63 -1.53 -11.26 0.95
CA ILE A 63 -2.47 -10.33 1.61
C ILE A 63 -1.89 -9.81 2.94
N ASN A 64 -1.21 -10.67 3.70
CA ASN A 64 -0.52 -10.27 4.92
C ASN A 64 0.63 -9.29 4.65
N ALA A 65 1.30 -9.37 3.50
CA ALA A 65 2.35 -8.42 3.12
C ALA A 65 1.78 -7.00 3.04
N LEU A 66 0.69 -6.83 2.29
CA LEU A 66 0.01 -5.54 2.17
C LEU A 66 -0.56 -5.04 3.50
N ARG A 67 -1.07 -5.94 4.33
CA ARG A 67 -1.52 -5.61 5.69
C ARG A 67 -0.37 -5.11 6.55
N THR A 68 0.73 -5.85 6.61
CA THR A 68 1.91 -5.47 7.39
C THR A 68 2.53 -4.17 6.87
N MET A 69 2.60 -3.98 5.55
CA MET A 69 3.02 -2.70 4.98
C MET A 69 2.15 -1.54 5.50
N THR A 70 0.83 -1.73 5.52
CA THR A 70 -0.12 -0.73 6.04
C THR A 70 0.07 -0.48 7.53
N GLU A 71 0.31 -1.52 8.33
CA GLU A 71 0.61 -1.43 9.76
C GLU A 71 1.90 -0.64 10.00
N ILE A 72 2.97 -0.90 9.24
CA ILE A 72 4.24 -0.18 9.35
C ILE A 72 4.08 1.29 8.97
N VAL A 73 3.39 1.58 7.86
CA VAL A 73 3.09 2.96 7.43
C VAL A 73 2.31 3.71 8.50
N ILE A 74 1.20 3.17 8.98
CA ILE A 74 0.36 3.86 9.97
C ILE A 74 1.08 3.97 11.33
N GLY A 75 1.73 2.89 11.77
CA GLY A 75 2.44 2.82 13.05
C GLY A 75 3.66 3.74 13.13
N SER A 76 4.35 3.95 12.01
CA SER A 76 5.50 4.85 11.92
C SER A 76 5.19 6.32 12.21
N ALA A 77 3.91 6.71 12.30
CA ALA A 77 3.55 8.06 12.73
C ALA A 77 3.86 8.29 14.23
N ASN A 78 3.88 7.23 15.06
CA ASN A 78 4.19 7.32 16.48
C ASN A 78 5.27 6.29 16.85
N PRO A 79 6.49 6.45 16.33
CA PRO A 79 7.53 5.48 16.58
C PRO A 79 7.96 5.56 18.05
N GLN A 80 8.33 4.40 18.60
CA GLN A 80 9.04 4.34 19.87
C GLN A 80 10.46 3.88 19.59
N PRO A 81 11.49 4.53 20.15
CA PRO A 81 12.86 4.05 20.05
C PRO A 81 12.97 2.61 20.53
N GLY A 82 13.68 1.76 19.79
CA GLY A 82 13.89 0.36 20.15
C GLY A 82 12.74 -0.60 19.80
N ASN A 83 11.56 -0.10 19.38
CA ASN A 83 10.51 -0.99 18.87
C ASN A 83 10.96 -1.65 17.57
N GLU A 84 10.76 -2.96 17.49
CA GLU A 84 10.97 -3.70 16.25
C GLU A 84 9.93 -3.34 15.19
N ILE A 85 10.39 -3.29 13.94
CA ILE A 85 9.55 -3.23 12.76
C ILE A 85 9.01 -4.64 12.52
N PRO A 86 7.69 -4.83 12.33
CA PRO A 86 7.06 -6.16 12.23
C PRO A 86 7.31 -6.89 10.90
N VAL A 87 8.53 -6.81 10.37
CA VAL A 87 8.97 -7.58 9.20
C VAL A 87 9.35 -9.01 9.58
N LYS A 88 9.07 -9.95 8.68
CA LYS A 88 9.35 -11.39 8.85
C LYS A 88 9.97 -11.90 7.55
N PRO A 89 11.32 -11.95 7.44
CA PRO A 89 11.98 -12.38 6.22
C PRO A 89 11.71 -13.85 5.91
N PHE A 90 12.12 -14.28 4.72
CA PHE A 90 12.16 -15.69 4.35
C PHE A 90 13.33 -16.36 5.09
N ILE A 91 13.02 -17.34 5.95
CA ILE A 91 14.01 -17.94 6.88
C ILE A 91 14.56 -19.30 6.43
N LEU A 92 14.08 -19.86 5.33
CA LEU A 92 14.57 -21.16 4.84
C LEU A 92 15.85 -21.03 3.98
N ASP A 93 16.46 -19.85 4.00
CA ASP A 93 17.72 -19.53 3.33
C ASP A 93 18.52 -18.58 4.24
N SER A 94 19.74 -18.98 4.59
CA SER A 94 20.58 -18.27 5.56
C SER A 94 21.05 -16.90 5.11
N ARG A 95 21.00 -16.64 3.80
CA ARG A 95 21.33 -15.34 3.22
C ARG A 95 20.10 -14.43 3.34
N THR A 96 18.94 -14.86 2.86
CA THR A 96 17.73 -14.02 2.87
C THR A 96 17.23 -13.70 4.28
N GLU A 97 17.51 -14.57 5.26
CA GLU A 97 17.22 -14.30 6.68
C GLU A 97 17.83 -12.98 7.18
N LYS A 98 19.01 -12.62 6.65
CA LYS A 98 19.74 -11.39 7.01
C LYS A 98 19.47 -10.23 6.05
N GLU A 99 18.83 -10.49 4.92
CA GLU A 99 18.46 -9.46 3.96
C GLU A 99 17.18 -8.74 4.42
N PRO A 100 16.99 -7.46 4.05
CA PRO A 100 15.76 -6.74 4.34
C PRO A 100 14.54 -7.36 3.66
N THR A 101 13.37 -7.22 4.27
CA THR A 101 12.08 -7.42 3.59
C THR A 101 11.74 -6.16 2.82
N GLU A 102 11.26 -6.29 1.58
CA GLU A 102 10.90 -5.18 0.72
C GLU A 102 9.41 -5.20 0.39
N PHE A 103 8.78 -4.03 0.46
CA PHE A 103 7.39 -3.82 0.08
C PHE A 103 7.30 -2.63 -0.86
N GLU A 104 6.52 -2.78 -1.93
CA GLU A 104 6.16 -1.69 -2.81
C GLU A 104 4.67 -1.79 -3.20
N VAL A 105 4.02 -0.65 -3.31
CA VAL A 105 2.69 -0.54 -3.89
C VAL A 105 2.64 0.55 -4.94
N VAL A 106 1.93 0.24 -6.03
CA VAL A 106 1.46 1.24 -6.98
C VAL A 106 -0.03 1.43 -6.73
N PHE A 107 -0.46 2.68 -6.56
CA PHE A 107 -1.84 3.00 -6.27
C PHE A 107 -2.22 4.38 -6.78
N SER A 108 -3.52 4.62 -6.95
CA SER A 108 -4.06 5.95 -7.25
C SER A 108 -4.72 6.56 -6.02
N ALA A 109 -4.41 7.82 -5.72
CA ALA A 109 -5.09 8.61 -4.71
C ALA A 109 -5.28 10.04 -5.23
N LYS A 110 -6.49 10.59 -5.07
CA LYS A 110 -6.83 11.95 -5.55
C LYS A 110 -6.42 12.16 -7.03
N GLN A 111 -6.74 11.20 -7.90
CA GLN A 111 -6.44 11.22 -9.35
C GLN A 111 -4.94 11.31 -9.69
N VAL A 112 -4.06 10.98 -8.76
CA VAL A 112 -2.61 10.87 -8.99
C VAL A 112 -2.17 9.44 -8.72
N ARG A 113 -1.40 8.86 -9.64
CA ARG A 113 -0.74 7.58 -9.43
C ARG A 113 0.53 7.79 -8.61
N TYR A 114 0.75 6.91 -7.64
CA TYR A 114 1.92 6.86 -6.78
C TYR A 114 2.55 5.48 -6.84
N GLN A 115 3.87 5.43 -6.76
CA GLN A 115 4.66 4.25 -6.47
C GLN A 115 5.41 4.53 -5.18
N TYR A 116 5.09 3.77 -4.14
CA TYR A 116 5.67 3.93 -2.80
C TYR A 116 6.21 2.60 -2.32
N GLY A 117 7.43 2.59 -1.81
CA GLY A 117 8.04 1.39 -1.27
C GLY A 117 9.11 1.67 -0.23
N PHE A 118 9.46 0.62 0.49
CA PHE A 118 10.54 0.62 1.46
C PHE A 118 11.07 -0.79 1.66
N SER A 119 12.32 -0.87 2.11
CA SER A 119 12.90 -2.10 2.65
C SER A 119 13.28 -1.92 4.11
N ALA A 120 13.14 -2.98 4.89
CA ALA A 120 13.37 -2.92 6.33
C ALA A 120 13.90 -4.24 6.90
N THR A 121 14.75 -4.13 7.91
CA THR A 121 15.01 -5.20 8.87
C THR A 121 14.10 -5.03 10.07
N LYS A 122 14.19 -5.92 11.07
CA LYS A 122 13.46 -5.75 12.34
C LYS A 122 13.86 -4.49 13.08
N GLU A 123 15.04 -3.94 12.84
CA GLU A 123 15.60 -2.83 13.61
C GLU A 123 15.49 -1.48 12.88
N ARG A 124 15.47 -1.50 11.55
CA ARG A 124 15.71 -0.29 10.75
C ARG A 124 15.06 -0.34 9.37
N ILE A 125 14.57 0.82 8.92
CA ILE A 125 14.25 1.07 7.52
C ILE A 125 15.56 1.26 6.74
N ILE A 126 15.84 0.38 5.79
CA ILE A 126 17.07 0.40 4.99
C ILE A 126 16.90 1.34 3.78
N THR A 127 15.81 1.22 3.05
CA THR A 127 15.46 2.15 1.96
C THR A 127 14.02 2.59 2.06
N GLU A 128 13.71 3.79 1.57
CA GLU A 128 12.33 4.26 1.39
C GLU A 128 12.28 5.24 0.22
N TRP A 129 11.27 5.11 -0.63
CA TRP A 129 11.10 5.95 -1.81
C TRP A 129 9.64 6.26 -2.10
N LEU A 130 9.42 7.39 -2.76
CA LEU A 130 8.12 7.77 -3.29
C LEU A 130 8.27 8.47 -4.63
N ILE A 131 7.61 7.91 -5.64
CA ILE A 131 7.49 8.50 -6.97
C ILE A 131 6.00 8.82 -7.21
N ALA A 132 5.72 10.05 -7.60
CA ALA A 132 4.39 10.48 -8.01
C ALA A 132 4.32 10.63 -9.53
N TYR A 133 3.15 10.42 -10.11
CA TYR A 133 2.90 10.60 -11.54
C TYR A 133 1.80 11.63 -11.80
N PRO A 134 1.95 12.90 -11.35
CA PRO A 134 0.98 13.93 -11.70
C PRO A 134 0.95 14.10 -13.22
N ASN A 135 -0.25 14.15 -13.80
CA ASN A 135 -0.45 14.22 -15.25
C ASN A 135 0.30 13.11 -16.03
N GLY A 136 0.57 11.97 -15.38
CA GLY A 136 1.22 10.80 -15.98
C GLY A 136 2.75 10.88 -16.06
N ARG A 137 3.40 11.96 -15.60
CA ARG A 137 4.86 12.12 -15.65
C ARG A 137 5.50 11.80 -14.31
N ALA A 138 6.52 10.94 -14.32
CA ALA A 138 7.24 10.56 -13.11
C ALA A 138 7.93 11.76 -12.44
N GLN A 139 7.71 11.89 -11.14
CA GLN A 139 8.37 12.83 -10.25
C GLN A 139 8.85 12.06 -9.02
N SER A 140 10.16 11.83 -8.91
CA SER A 140 10.72 11.36 -7.65
C SER A 140 10.52 12.44 -6.60
N TRP A 141 9.82 12.13 -5.51
CA TRP A 141 9.58 13.10 -4.45
C TRP A 141 10.68 13.00 -3.38
N PHE A 142 10.94 11.78 -2.91
CA PHE A 142 12.06 11.53 -2.02
C PHE A 142 12.56 10.10 -2.19
N THR A 143 13.84 9.92 -1.87
CA THR A 143 14.44 8.62 -1.58
C THR A 143 15.35 8.79 -0.37
N ARG A 144 15.45 7.74 0.44
CA ARG A 144 16.51 7.60 1.44
C ARG A 144 17.06 6.19 1.46
N GLU A 145 18.35 6.08 1.74
CA GLU A 145 19.04 4.79 1.83
C GLU A 145 20.04 4.82 2.97
N TRP A 146 20.01 3.81 3.83
CA TRP A 146 21.00 3.62 4.88
C TRP A 146 22.31 3.11 4.28
N LYS A 147 23.40 3.85 4.52
CA LYS A 147 24.76 3.44 4.16
C LYS A 147 25.47 2.93 5.40
N SER A 148 25.82 1.64 5.38
CA SER A 148 26.43 0.96 6.53
C SER A 148 27.83 1.48 6.82
N GLU A 149 28.54 1.93 5.79
CA GLU A 149 29.92 2.42 5.85
C GLU A 149 30.00 3.79 6.54
N SER A 150 29.07 4.69 6.24
CA SER A 150 29.02 6.04 6.81
C SER A 150 28.13 6.14 8.05
N GLN A 151 27.42 5.07 8.42
CA GLN A 151 26.43 5.06 9.50
C GLN A 151 25.43 6.22 9.38
N ASN A 152 25.03 6.56 8.15
CA ASN A 152 24.09 7.63 7.89
C ASN A 152 23.13 7.28 6.74
N TYR A 153 22.07 8.07 6.61
CA TYR A 153 21.17 7.99 5.46
C TYR A 153 21.61 8.97 4.36
N ASP A 154 21.71 8.45 3.15
CA ASP A 154 21.77 9.26 1.94
C ASP A 154 20.35 9.66 1.54
N TRP A 155 20.09 10.97 1.47
CA TRP A 155 18.79 11.52 1.12
C TRP A 155 18.82 12.17 -0.25
N SER A 156 17.77 11.95 -1.03
CA SER A 156 17.51 12.71 -2.26
C SER A 156 16.09 13.23 -2.23
N PHE A 157 15.94 14.51 -2.53
CA PHE A 157 14.64 15.17 -2.63
C PHE A 157 14.47 15.76 -4.02
N GLY A 158 13.41 15.36 -4.71
CA GLY A 158 13.13 15.91 -6.02
C GLY A 158 12.75 17.38 -5.98
N SER A 159 12.94 18.04 -7.12
CA SER A 159 12.60 19.46 -7.30
C SER A 159 11.11 19.75 -7.12
N SER A 160 10.24 18.78 -7.46
CA SER A 160 8.79 18.88 -7.28
C SER A 160 8.29 18.50 -5.89
N PHE A 161 9.19 18.11 -4.98
CA PHE A 161 8.84 17.85 -3.58
C PHE A 161 9.00 19.12 -2.76
N SER A 162 8.01 19.43 -1.91
CA SER A 162 7.87 20.71 -1.23
C SER A 162 7.64 20.54 0.28
N GLY A 163 7.89 21.60 1.05
CA GLY A 163 7.67 21.66 2.49
C GLY A 163 8.95 21.56 3.34
N GLN A 164 8.79 21.29 4.64
CA GLN A 164 9.86 21.38 5.65
C GLN A 164 10.71 20.11 5.70
N LYS A 165 11.36 19.76 4.58
CA LYS A 165 12.10 18.51 4.37
C LYS A 165 13.12 18.23 5.47
N GLN A 166 13.89 19.24 5.88
CA GLN A 166 14.91 19.12 6.91
C GLN A 166 14.32 18.76 8.28
N VAL A 167 13.26 19.46 8.71
CA VAL A 167 12.55 19.17 9.97
C VAL A 167 12.02 17.74 9.98
N TRP A 168 11.44 17.30 8.86
CA TRP A 168 10.92 15.94 8.72
C TRP A 168 12.04 14.90 8.78
N GLN A 169 13.16 15.16 8.12
CA GLN A 169 14.34 14.29 8.10
C GLN A 169 14.93 14.15 9.52
N GLU A 170 15.18 15.26 10.21
CA GLU A 170 15.72 15.28 11.59
C GLU A 170 14.79 14.60 12.60
N SER A 171 13.48 14.64 12.36
CA SER A 171 12.47 14.00 13.21
C SER A 171 12.26 12.51 12.89
N THR A 172 12.83 11.99 11.80
CA THR A 172 12.58 10.62 11.36
C THR A 172 13.60 9.66 11.98
N LEU A 173 13.12 8.79 12.88
CA LEU A 173 13.93 7.73 13.49
C LEU A 173 14.29 6.64 12.47
N SER A 174 15.34 5.86 12.78
CA SER A 174 15.80 4.74 11.95
C SER A 174 14.74 3.64 11.78
N ASN A 175 13.86 3.46 12.77
CA ASN A 175 12.78 2.46 12.75
C ASN A 175 11.42 3.02 12.31
N ALA A 176 11.39 4.24 11.76
CA ALA A 176 10.16 4.91 11.35
C ALA A 176 10.23 5.34 9.88
N LEU A 177 9.12 5.23 9.16
CA LEU A 177 8.99 5.72 7.78
C LEU A 177 8.89 7.25 7.72
N PHE A 178 9.66 7.85 6.81
CA PHE A 178 9.67 9.29 6.53
C PHE A 178 8.29 9.78 6.06
N LEU A 179 7.60 9.00 5.23
CA LEU A 179 6.23 9.30 4.78
C LEU A 179 5.31 9.63 5.98
N SER A 180 5.38 8.81 7.01
CA SER A 180 4.51 8.86 8.17
C SER A 180 4.86 10.01 9.10
N ILE A 181 6.15 10.22 9.35
CA ILE A 181 6.65 11.34 10.17
C ILE A 181 6.36 12.67 9.50
N ALA A 182 6.68 12.81 8.21
CA ALA A 182 6.40 14.03 7.46
C ALA A 182 4.90 14.35 7.42
N THR A 183 4.03 13.34 7.28
CA THR A 183 2.58 13.54 7.33
C THR A 183 2.10 13.97 8.73
N LYS A 184 2.65 13.38 9.80
CA LYS A 184 2.37 13.80 11.19
C LYS A 184 2.80 15.25 11.43
N LEU A 185 3.92 15.66 10.85
CA LEU A 185 4.43 17.03 10.86
C LEU A 185 3.79 17.90 9.77
N ASN A 186 2.53 17.61 9.42
CA ASN A 186 1.67 18.41 8.55
C ASN A 186 2.11 18.55 7.09
N SER A 187 2.84 17.59 6.52
CA SER A 187 3.10 17.56 5.07
C SER A 187 1.79 17.41 4.29
N LYS A 188 1.36 18.50 3.63
CA LYS A 188 0.16 18.52 2.78
C LYS A 188 0.32 17.63 1.55
N GLN A 189 1.53 17.60 0.97
CA GLN A 189 1.83 16.87 -0.27
C GLN A 189 1.82 15.35 -0.06
N LEU A 190 2.28 14.87 1.10
CA LEU A 190 2.32 13.45 1.43
C LEU A 190 1.00 12.91 2.04
N LYS A 191 0.16 13.82 2.55
CA LYS A 191 -1.12 13.46 3.18
C LYS A 191 -2.02 12.56 2.31
N PRO A 192 -2.18 12.74 0.99
CA PRO A 192 -2.97 11.83 0.15
C PRO A 192 -2.43 10.40 0.13
N VAL A 193 -1.10 10.24 0.11
CA VAL A 193 -0.41 8.94 0.10
C VAL A 193 -0.66 8.22 1.42
N PHE A 194 -0.42 8.88 2.55
CA PHE A 194 -0.67 8.31 3.88
C PHE A 194 -2.17 8.01 4.12
N ASN A 195 -3.06 8.92 3.71
CA ASN A 195 -4.50 8.74 3.84
C ASN A 195 -5.02 7.57 3.00
N TRP A 196 -4.36 7.23 1.90
CA TRP A 196 -4.75 6.05 1.13
C TRP A 196 -4.56 4.77 1.95
N PHE A 197 -3.40 4.59 2.59
CA PHE A 197 -3.17 3.48 3.53
C PHE A 197 -4.16 3.49 4.69
N LYS A 198 -4.35 4.66 5.32
CA LYS A 198 -5.17 4.77 6.53
C LYS A 198 -6.67 4.65 6.29
N TYR A 199 -7.18 5.19 5.19
CA TYR A 199 -8.62 5.35 4.97
C TYR A 199 -9.19 4.60 3.77
N THR A 200 -8.38 4.32 2.75
CA THR A 200 -8.87 3.67 1.52
C THR A 200 -8.65 2.16 1.58
N LEU A 201 -7.47 1.73 2.02
CA LEU A 201 -7.15 0.32 2.11
C LEU A 201 -7.82 -0.31 3.34
N ARG A 202 -8.53 -1.41 3.12
CA ARG A 202 -9.45 -2.01 4.08
C ARG A 202 -9.31 -3.53 4.00
N PHE A 203 -9.04 -4.16 5.15
CA PHE A 203 -8.93 -5.61 5.26
C PHE A 203 -10.12 -6.18 6.03
N SER A 204 -10.76 -7.20 5.46
CA SER A 204 -11.81 -7.97 6.14
C SER A 204 -11.29 -9.34 6.58
N SER A 205 -12.05 -10.02 7.42
CA SER A 205 -11.86 -11.43 7.76
C SER A 205 -13.10 -12.23 7.39
N VAL A 206 -13.10 -13.53 7.66
CA VAL A 206 -14.29 -14.38 7.44
C VAL A 206 -15.49 -13.91 8.27
N ALA A 207 -15.26 -13.22 9.39
CA ALA A 207 -16.32 -12.60 10.19
C ALA A 207 -16.97 -11.38 9.51
N GLY A 208 -16.44 -10.93 8.37
CA GLY A 208 -17.00 -9.86 7.55
C GLY A 208 -16.74 -8.46 8.10
N TRP A 209 -17.52 -7.51 7.57
CA TRP A 209 -17.52 -6.11 7.99
C TRP A 209 -18.65 -5.84 8.98
N THR A 210 -18.45 -4.87 9.88
CA THR A 210 -19.53 -4.40 10.74
C THR A 210 -20.64 -3.77 9.89
N PRO A 211 -21.93 -4.03 10.17
CA PRO A 211 -23.05 -3.48 9.40
C PRO A 211 -23.17 -1.95 9.51
N ASN A 212 -22.52 -1.33 10.50
CA ASN A 212 -22.58 0.09 10.79
C ASN A 212 -22.23 0.97 9.58
N HIS A 213 -21.26 0.56 8.76
CA HIS A 213 -20.91 1.33 7.58
C HIS A 213 -22.06 1.35 6.57
N THR A 214 -22.59 0.18 6.20
CA THR A 214 -23.73 0.06 5.30
C THR A 214 -24.96 0.78 5.87
N ALA A 215 -25.19 0.69 7.18
CA ALA A 215 -26.26 1.43 7.86
C ALA A 215 -26.10 2.95 7.71
N SER A 216 -24.89 3.49 7.89
CA SER A 216 -24.63 4.92 7.69
C SER A 216 -24.82 5.38 6.23
N GLN A 217 -24.52 4.52 5.24
CA GLN A 217 -24.78 4.83 3.84
C GLN A 217 -26.29 4.98 3.57
N CYS A 218 -27.15 4.27 4.31
CA CYS A 218 -28.61 4.36 4.18
C CYS A 218 -29.22 5.66 4.74
N GLU A 219 -28.42 6.54 5.37
CA GLU A 219 -28.88 7.86 5.83
C GLU A 219 -29.20 8.80 4.66
N THR A 220 -28.59 8.57 3.49
CA THR A 220 -28.90 9.32 2.27
C THR A 220 -29.78 8.49 1.33
N THR A 221 -30.80 9.12 0.74
CA THR A 221 -31.78 8.44 -0.12
C THR A 221 -31.14 7.75 -1.33
N GLU A 222 -30.13 8.38 -1.93
CA GLU A 222 -29.42 7.84 -3.11
C GLU A 222 -28.61 6.59 -2.79
N GLN A 223 -27.80 6.63 -1.73
CA GLN A 223 -26.99 5.48 -1.34
C GLN A 223 -27.86 4.35 -0.77
N LYS A 224 -28.93 4.69 -0.04
CA LYS A 224 -29.94 3.72 0.40
C LYS A 224 -30.52 2.94 -0.79
N ALA A 225 -30.89 3.63 -1.87
CA ALA A 225 -31.41 2.97 -3.08
C ALA A 225 -30.39 1.98 -3.66
N ARG A 226 -29.12 2.40 -3.79
CA ARG A 226 -28.02 1.52 -4.26
C ARG A 226 -27.81 0.29 -3.37
N VAL A 227 -27.84 0.47 -2.06
CA VAL A 227 -27.72 -0.65 -1.10
C VAL A 227 -28.89 -1.62 -1.26
N LEU A 228 -30.12 -1.11 -1.37
CA LEU A 228 -31.30 -1.95 -1.57
C LEU A 228 -31.28 -2.68 -2.91
N ASP A 229 -30.83 -2.03 -3.99
CA ASP A 229 -30.70 -2.66 -5.31
C ASP A 229 -29.63 -3.77 -5.28
N PHE A 230 -28.51 -3.54 -4.61
CA PHE A 230 -27.51 -4.58 -4.39
C PHE A 230 -28.06 -5.75 -3.59
N LEU A 231 -28.77 -5.49 -2.49
CA LEU A 231 -29.37 -6.55 -1.66
C LEU A 231 -30.42 -7.35 -2.44
N ARG A 232 -31.27 -6.69 -3.25
CA ARG A 232 -32.24 -7.36 -4.13
C ARG A 232 -31.57 -8.21 -5.19
N ALA A 233 -30.45 -7.75 -5.76
CA ALA A 233 -29.68 -8.52 -6.74
C ALA A 233 -28.92 -9.70 -6.11
N ALA A 234 -28.51 -9.56 -4.85
CA ALA A 234 -27.84 -10.60 -4.08
C ALA A 234 -28.80 -11.59 -3.41
N ASP A 235 -30.10 -11.26 -3.35
CA ASP A 235 -31.14 -12.15 -2.83
C ASP A 235 -31.28 -13.34 -3.79
N LEU A 236 -30.59 -14.42 -3.46
CA LEU A 236 -30.76 -15.74 -4.06
C LEU A 236 -32.15 -16.23 -3.64
N GLY A 237 -33.17 -15.79 -4.36
CA GLY A 237 -34.56 -15.95 -4.00
C GLY A 237 -34.88 -17.33 -3.43
N LYS A 238 -35.24 -17.38 -2.16
CA LYS A 238 -36.19 -18.40 -1.71
C LYS A 238 -37.56 -17.95 -2.21
N ARG A 239 -37.92 -18.44 -3.40
CA ARG A 239 -39.34 -18.63 -3.75
C ARG A 239 -39.88 -19.79 -2.92
#